data_AF-T0S1D0-F1
#
_entry.id   AF-T0S1D0-F1
#
_cell.length_a   1.000
_cell.length_b   1.000
_cell.length_c   1.000
_cell.angle_alpha   90.00
_cell.angle_beta   90.00
_cell.angle_gamma   90.00
#
_symmetry.space_group_name_H-M   'P 1'
#
loop_
_entity.id
_entity.type
_entity.pdbx_description
1 polymer ?
#
loop_
_entity_poly.entity_id
_entity_poly.type
_entity_poly.pdbx_seq_one_letter_code
_entity_poly.pdbx_strand_id
1 'polypeptide(L)'
;MLTYFTVLLTALALILIYNAIRSDVISTNISIQRYINLSKIGQDLDGKSIAVRLFLTVLNIFIILHSVSIGLNTDDLSLNYNTALISLYLVLDITLFYTLHLMFIKQRHEVLAFLRIGLLEMLMSLMILATISVEVQGVFLSDVLLFQNELSFGLPKWNIVLLMPLYYVWNASRVDTQRSLPLRNLHSEVDKFQMRLLYTVRSVAWLSLSVVLFFGGAGVFELFDGLNFNEFTLSLFEVIVYVIKFIILSLLVKMYRRFVGPKKLLELENLYRRRTLLAIIAFLIICGYKVATL
;
A
#
# COMPACT_ATOMS: atom_id res chain seq x y z
N MET A 1 -24.76 16.29 11.03
CA MET A 1 -24.91 14.91 11.55
C MET A 1 -24.14 13.91 10.69
N LEU A 2 -24.19 14.01 9.36
CA LEU A 2 -23.44 13.18 8.41
C LEU A 2 -21.91 13.18 8.63
N THR A 3 -21.30 14.35 8.86
CA THR A 3 -19.85 14.48 9.10
C THR A 3 -19.36 13.78 10.37
N TYR A 4 -20.13 13.79 11.45
CA TYR A 4 -19.77 13.05 12.67
C TYR A 4 -19.92 11.53 12.49
N PHE A 5 -20.80 11.12 11.58
CA PHE A 5 -21.06 9.71 11.29
C PHE A 5 -20.03 9.10 10.35
N THR A 6 -19.61 9.80 9.29
CA THR A 6 -18.47 9.39 8.46
C THR A 6 -17.18 9.34 9.27
N VAL A 7 -16.99 10.25 10.23
CA VAL A 7 -15.88 10.19 11.21
C VAL A 7 -15.97 8.96 12.12
N LEU A 8 -17.16 8.55 12.55
CA LEU A 8 -17.35 7.34 13.37
C LEU A 8 -17.06 6.06 12.56
N LEU A 9 -17.50 6.01 11.31
CA LEU A 9 -17.32 4.87 10.41
C LEU A 9 -15.88 4.71 9.92
N THR A 10 -15.22 5.81 9.58
CA THR A 10 -13.77 5.83 9.31
C THR A 10 -13.01 5.35 10.54
N ALA A 11 -13.39 5.80 11.75
CA ALA A 11 -12.80 5.29 12.99
C ALA A 11 -13.01 3.78 13.17
N LEU A 12 -14.17 3.23 12.80
CA LEU A 12 -14.44 1.79 12.88
C LEU A 12 -13.60 0.99 11.88
N ALA A 13 -13.46 1.45 10.63
CA ALA A 13 -12.56 0.84 9.66
C ALA A 13 -11.11 0.86 10.15
N LEU A 14 -10.68 1.96 10.75
CA LEU A 14 -9.35 2.11 11.35
C LEU A 14 -9.14 1.20 12.57
N ILE A 15 -10.16 0.96 13.40
CA ILE A 15 -10.11 0.00 14.51
C ILE A 15 -9.90 -1.43 13.99
N LEU A 16 -10.58 -1.82 12.91
CA LEU A 16 -10.42 -3.14 12.30
C LEU A 16 -9.04 -3.31 11.67
N ILE A 17 -8.55 -2.27 10.98
CA ILE A 17 -7.18 -2.21 10.46
C ILE A 17 -6.17 -2.29 11.62
N TYR A 18 -6.40 -1.56 12.71
CA TYR A 18 -5.58 -1.63 13.92
C TYR A 18 -5.55 -3.04 14.51
N ASN A 19 -6.68 -3.73 14.58
CA ASN A 19 -6.73 -5.11 15.05
C ASN A 19 -5.93 -6.07 14.15
N ALA A 20 -5.96 -5.85 12.83
CA ALA A 20 -5.11 -6.59 11.89
C ALA A 20 -3.61 -6.32 12.17
N ILE A 21 -3.23 -5.05 12.32
CA ILE A 21 -1.85 -4.64 12.68
C ILE A 21 -1.42 -5.29 14.00
N ARG A 22 -2.27 -5.20 15.02
CA ARG A 22 -2.06 -5.75 16.35
C ARG A 22 -1.80 -7.26 16.31
N SER A 23 -2.57 -8.00 15.52
CA SER A 23 -2.40 -9.46 15.42
C SER A 23 -1.03 -9.87 14.89
N ASP A 24 -0.49 -9.14 13.91
CA ASP A 24 0.83 -9.43 13.34
C ASP A 24 1.98 -9.00 14.28
N VAL A 25 1.80 -7.89 15.02
CA VAL A 25 2.81 -7.33 15.93
C VAL A 25 2.89 -8.09 17.28
N ILE A 26 1.76 -8.53 17.85
CA ILE A 26 1.68 -9.15 19.18
C ILE A 26 2.35 -10.53 19.27
N SER A 27 2.68 -11.15 18.14
CA SER A 27 3.51 -12.38 18.09
C SER A 27 4.89 -12.26 18.77
N THR A 28 5.27 -11.08 19.26
CA THR A 28 6.57 -10.79 19.91
C THR A 28 6.60 -10.82 21.44
N ASN A 29 5.47 -10.88 22.17
CA ASN A 29 5.46 -10.92 23.65
C ASN A 29 6.25 -9.80 24.38
N ILE A 30 6.53 -8.67 23.72
CA ILE A 30 7.17 -7.52 24.38
C ILE A 30 6.06 -6.58 24.83
N SER A 31 5.83 -6.47 26.14
CA SER A 31 4.91 -5.45 26.69
C SER A 31 5.47 -4.05 26.45
N ILE A 32 4.60 -3.04 26.32
CA ILE A 32 5.00 -1.62 26.18
C ILE A 32 5.92 -1.20 27.33
N GLN A 33 5.64 -1.68 28.55
CA GLN A 33 6.48 -1.47 29.73
C GLN A 33 7.90 -2.04 29.55
N ARG A 34 8.01 -3.27 29.02
CA ARG A 34 9.31 -3.92 28.73
C ARG A 34 10.05 -3.18 27.61
N TYR A 35 9.35 -2.70 26.59
CA TYR A 35 9.96 -1.86 25.55
C TYR A 35 10.57 -0.59 26.14
N ILE A 36 9.82 0.15 26.97
CA ILE A 36 10.28 1.39 27.61
C ILE A 36 11.51 1.13 28.49
N ASN A 37 11.53 -0.01 29.20
CA ASN A 37 12.67 -0.39 30.03
C ASN A 37 13.88 -0.78 29.18
N LEU A 38 13.71 -1.58 28.13
CA LEU A 38 14.80 -1.99 27.24
C LEU A 38 15.37 -0.82 26.42
N SER A 39 14.53 0.13 26.00
CA SER A 39 14.97 1.33 25.28
C SER A 39 15.78 2.27 26.16
N LYS A 40 15.57 2.26 27.48
CA LYS A 40 16.35 3.05 28.45
C LYS A 40 17.72 2.42 28.76
N ILE A 41 17.85 1.11 28.59
CA ILE A 41 19.07 0.34 28.93
C ILE A 41 20.05 0.28 27.73
N GLY A 42 19.56 0.36 26.49
CA GLY A 42 20.39 0.31 25.29
C GLY A 42 21.10 1.64 24.98
N GLN A 43 22.34 1.79 25.45
CA GLN A 43 23.17 3.00 25.20
C GLN A 43 23.80 3.09 23.79
N ASP A 44 23.65 2.08 22.93
CA ASP A 44 24.21 2.06 21.56
C ASP A 44 23.12 2.08 20.47
N LEU A 45 22.04 2.84 20.69
CA LEU A 45 21.00 2.98 19.68
C LEU A 45 21.35 4.12 18.72
N ASP A 46 21.55 3.80 17.44
CA ASP A 46 21.72 4.79 16.37
C ASP A 46 20.45 5.62 16.20
N GLY A 47 20.43 6.79 16.86
CA GLY A 47 19.28 7.70 16.91
C GLY A 47 18.78 8.11 15.52
N LYS A 48 19.64 8.10 14.50
CA LYS A 48 19.25 8.37 13.11
C LYS A 48 18.37 7.26 12.54
N SER A 49 18.73 6.00 12.76
CA SER A 49 17.93 4.85 12.32
C SER A 49 16.55 4.84 12.98
N ILE A 50 16.48 5.15 14.28
CA ILE A 50 15.21 5.23 15.02
C ILE A 50 14.33 6.35 14.47
N ALA A 51 14.88 7.54 14.27
CA ALA A 51 14.13 8.68 13.73
C ALA A 51 13.54 8.35 12.34
N VAL A 52 14.32 7.70 11.47
CA VAL A 52 13.85 7.28 10.14
C VAL A 52 12.73 6.24 10.24
N ARG A 53 12.81 5.24 11.14
CA ARG A 53 11.72 4.25 11.34
C ARG A 53 10.44 4.91 11.83
N LEU A 54 10.55 5.80 12.82
CA LEU A 54 9.40 6.50 13.38
C LEU A 54 8.75 7.39 12.32
N PHE A 55 9.55 8.18 11.60
CA PHE A 55 9.06 9.02 10.51
C PHE A 55 8.34 8.19 9.44
N LEU A 56 8.95 7.10 8.97
CA LEU A 56 8.33 6.20 8.00
C LEU A 56 7.03 5.58 8.54
N THR A 57 6.98 5.22 9.82
CA THR A 57 5.78 4.66 10.44
C THR A 57 4.66 5.69 10.46
N VAL A 58 4.95 6.93 10.86
CA VAL A 58 3.98 8.04 10.84
C VAL A 58 3.51 8.34 9.43
N LEU A 59 4.43 8.41 8.47
CA LEU A 59 4.12 8.63 7.05
C LEU A 59 3.17 7.55 6.51
N ASN A 60 3.42 6.28 6.80
CA ASN A 60 2.56 5.19 6.37
C ASN A 60 1.18 5.21 7.07
N ILE A 61 1.11 5.60 8.36
CA ILE A 61 -0.17 5.82 9.06
C ILE A 61 -0.97 6.91 8.36
N PHE A 62 -0.34 8.02 8.00
CA PHE A 62 -0.97 9.12 7.27
C PHE A 62 -1.58 8.63 5.95
N ILE A 63 -0.85 7.82 5.18
CA ILE A 63 -1.39 7.22 3.95
C ILE A 63 -2.56 6.27 4.21
N ILE A 64 -2.54 5.49 5.28
CA ILE A 64 -3.69 4.65 5.66
C ILE A 64 -4.91 5.54 5.90
N LEU A 65 -4.78 6.58 6.73
CA LEU A 65 -5.86 7.50 7.03
C LEU A 65 -6.42 8.15 5.75
N HIS A 66 -5.54 8.64 4.88
CA HIS A 66 -5.95 9.29 3.64
C HIS A 66 -6.59 8.34 2.62
N SER A 67 -6.00 7.17 2.40
CA SER A 67 -6.55 6.17 1.46
C SER A 67 -7.89 5.60 1.94
N VAL A 68 -8.08 5.42 3.25
CA VAL A 68 -9.38 5.05 3.82
C VAL A 68 -10.38 6.19 3.66
N SER A 69 -9.99 7.42 3.97
CA SER A 69 -10.86 8.59 3.83
C SER A 69 -11.33 8.80 2.40
N ILE A 70 -10.43 8.75 1.41
CA ILE A 70 -10.77 8.90 -0.01
C ILE A 70 -11.56 7.69 -0.50
N GLY A 71 -11.18 6.48 -0.04
CA GLY A 71 -11.89 5.27 -0.40
C GLY A 71 -13.35 5.24 0.06
N LEU A 72 -13.67 5.87 1.20
CA LEU A 72 -15.01 5.87 1.82
C LEU A 72 -15.88 7.07 1.43
N ASN A 73 -15.30 8.23 1.11
CA ASN A 73 -16.07 9.42 0.72
C ASN A 73 -15.90 9.67 -0.78
N THR A 74 -16.86 9.24 -1.59
CA THR A 74 -16.92 9.57 -3.03
C THR A 74 -17.47 10.96 -3.29
N ASP A 75 -18.25 11.52 -2.35
CA ASP A 75 -19.08 12.70 -2.63
C ASP A 75 -18.41 14.03 -2.22
N ASP A 76 -17.56 14.02 -1.18
CA ASP A 76 -16.73 15.18 -0.79
C ASP A 76 -15.44 15.22 -1.64
N LEU A 77 -15.63 15.46 -2.94
CA LEU A 77 -14.61 15.62 -3.99
C LEU A 77 -13.64 16.79 -3.77
N SER A 78 -13.75 17.54 -2.67
CA SER A 78 -12.92 18.73 -2.40
C SER A 78 -11.51 18.41 -1.91
N LEU A 79 -11.20 17.14 -1.60
CA LEU A 79 -9.85 16.73 -1.26
C LEU A 79 -9.03 16.59 -2.56
N ASN A 80 -8.36 17.68 -2.94
CA ASN A 80 -7.38 17.79 -4.04
C ASN A 80 -6.16 16.87 -3.83
N TYR A 81 -6.36 15.56 -3.73
CA TYR A 81 -5.27 14.61 -3.64
C TYR A 81 -4.86 14.19 -5.06
N ASN A 82 -3.91 14.95 -5.59
CA ASN A 82 -3.32 14.69 -6.89
C ASN A 82 -2.49 13.39 -6.84
N THR A 83 -2.53 12.58 -7.89
CA THR A 83 -1.63 11.44 -8.16
C THR A 83 -0.14 11.78 -7.95
N ALA A 84 0.25 13.05 -8.11
CA ALA A 84 1.55 13.58 -7.77
C ALA A 84 1.92 13.45 -6.27
N LEU A 85 0.97 13.64 -5.35
CA LEU A 85 1.21 13.47 -3.91
C LEU A 85 1.44 12.01 -3.54
N ILE A 86 0.69 11.09 -4.16
CA ILE A 86 0.90 9.64 -3.98
C ILE A 86 2.24 9.22 -4.57
N SER A 87 2.60 9.78 -5.74
CA SER A 87 3.89 9.54 -6.38
C SER A 87 5.04 10.00 -5.46
N LEU A 88 4.94 11.21 -4.90
CA LEU A 88 5.92 11.73 -3.95
C LEU A 88 6.02 10.85 -2.70
N TYR A 89 4.88 10.40 -2.18
CA TYR A 89 4.85 9.46 -1.06
C TYR A 89 5.58 8.15 -1.40
N LEU A 90 5.28 7.51 -2.54
CA LEU A 90 5.92 6.25 -2.91
C LEU A 90 7.43 6.43 -3.07
N VAL A 91 7.87 7.54 -3.66
CA VAL A 91 9.30 7.88 -3.76
C VAL A 91 9.93 8.04 -2.37
N LEU A 92 9.29 8.76 -1.45
CA LEU A 92 9.77 8.92 -0.08
C LEU A 92 9.81 7.59 0.69
N ASP A 93 8.71 6.83 0.67
CA ASP A 93 8.56 5.54 1.35
C ASP A 93 9.60 4.52 0.84
N ILE A 94 9.80 4.42 -0.48
CA ILE A 94 10.83 3.54 -1.06
C ILE A 94 12.21 4.06 -0.69
N THR A 95 12.53 5.33 -0.92
CA THR A 95 13.88 5.87 -0.66
C THR A 95 14.29 5.70 0.80
N LEU A 96 13.42 6.07 1.75
CA LEU A 96 13.70 5.97 3.18
C LEU A 96 13.75 4.51 3.66
N PHE A 97 12.91 3.64 3.11
CA PHE A 97 12.98 2.21 3.41
C PHE A 97 14.31 1.61 2.96
N TYR A 98 14.76 1.88 1.73
CA TYR A 98 16.00 1.32 1.24
C TYR A 98 17.23 1.91 1.95
N THR A 99 17.25 3.22 2.21
CA THR A 99 18.33 3.86 2.98
C THR A 99 18.47 3.30 4.39
N LEU A 100 17.35 3.02 5.06
CA LEU A 100 17.36 2.38 6.36
C LEU A 100 18.01 0.98 6.32
N HIS A 101 17.73 0.20 5.28
CA HIS A 101 18.25 -1.15 5.16
C HIS A 101 19.72 -1.20 4.72
N LEU A 102 20.17 -0.20 3.96
CA LEU A 102 21.57 -0.06 3.58
C LEU A 102 22.50 0.03 4.80
N MET A 103 22.03 0.58 5.92
CA MET A 103 22.80 0.65 7.18
C MET A 103 23.18 -0.73 7.73
N PHE A 104 22.47 -1.80 7.33
CA PHE A 104 22.68 -3.16 7.81
C PHE A 104 23.44 -4.06 6.82
N ILE A 105 23.69 -3.60 5.60
CA ILE A 105 24.37 -4.38 4.56
C ILE A 105 25.87 -4.12 4.64
N LYS A 106 26.65 -5.17 4.93
CA LYS A 106 28.10 -5.06 5.11
C LYS A 106 28.89 -5.20 3.80
N GLN A 107 28.34 -5.88 2.79
CA GLN A 107 29.05 -6.14 1.54
C GLN A 107 28.70 -5.11 0.46
N ARG A 108 29.73 -4.57 -0.20
CA ARG A 108 29.57 -3.54 -1.25
C ARG A 108 28.74 -4.01 -2.45
N HIS A 109 28.87 -5.28 -2.85
CA HIS A 109 28.10 -5.83 -3.96
C HIS A 109 26.61 -5.96 -3.63
N GLU A 110 26.29 -6.33 -2.39
CA GLU A 110 24.91 -6.40 -1.89
C GLU A 110 24.30 -4.99 -1.80
N VAL A 111 25.07 -3.98 -1.39
CA VAL A 111 24.63 -2.56 -1.39
C VAL A 111 24.20 -2.11 -2.79
N LEU A 112 25.03 -2.39 -3.81
CA LEU A 112 24.73 -2.01 -5.19
C LEU A 112 23.49 -2.73 -5.74
N ALA A 113 23.38 -4.03 -5.52
CA ALA A 113 22.20 -4.79 -5.93
C ALA A 113 20.93 -4.29 -5.21
N PHE A 114 21.02 -3.99 -3.91
CA PHE A 114 19.90 -3.47 -3.14
C PHE A 114 19.45 -2.08 -3.60
N LEU A 115 20.39 -1.18 -3.90
CA LEU A 115 20.08 0.12 -4.53
C LEU A 115 19.38 -0.02 -5.88
N ARG A 116 19.84 -0.95 -6.73
CA ARG A 116 19.20 -1.22 -8.03
C ARG A 116 17.77 -1.72 -7.87
N ILE A 117 17.53 -2.62 -6.91
CA ILE A 117 16.18 -3.10 -6.61
C ILE A 117 15.29 -1.93 -6.17
N GLY A 118 15.79 -1.04 -5.31
CA GLY A 118 15.04 0.16 -4.88
C GLY A 118 14.68 1.10 -6.03
N LEU A 119 15.63 1.35 -6.95
CA LEU A 119 15.37 2.14 -8.16
C LEU A 119 14.34 1.47 -9.08
N LEU A 120 14.42 0.15 -9.25
CA LEU A 120 13.48 -0.61 -10.05
C LEU A 120 12.08 -0.64 -9.42
N GLU A 121 11.97 -0.75 -8.09
CA GLU A 121 10.70 -0.64 -7.35
C GLU A 121 10.07 0.73 -7.53
N MET A 122 10.87 1.80 -7.42
CA MET A 122 10.42 3.16 -7.62
C MET A 122 9.90 3.38 -9.04
N LEU A 123 10.70 3.01 -10.04
CA LEU A 123 10.32 3.15 -11.45
C LEU A 123 9.04 2.38 -11.75
N MET A 124 8.95 1.13 -11.30
CA MET A 124 7.77 0.29 -11.49
C MET A 124 6.52 0.87 -10.82
N SER A 125 6.63 1.37 -9.59
CA SER A 125 5.50 1.97 -8.86
C SER A 125 5.00 3.24 -9.55
N LEU A 126 5.92 4.10 -10.01
CA LEU A 126 5.58 5.31 -10.76
C LEU A 126 4.96 4.97 -12.12
N MET A 127 5.47 3.94 -12.81
CA MET A 127 4.88 3.49 -14.07
C MET A 127 3.46 2.99 -13.90
N ILE A 128 3.19 2.23 -12.84
CA ILE A 128 1.82 1.75 -12.54
C ILE A 128 0.87 2.93 -12.31
N LEU A 129 1.29 3.94 -11.53
CA LEU A 129 0.48 5.15 -11.33
C LEU A 129 0.27 5.94 -12.63
N ALA A 130 1.30 6.04 -13.47
CA ALA A 130 1.18 6.68 -14.78
C ALA A 130 0.18 5.93 -15.67
N THR A 131 0.24 4.59 -15.72
CA THR A 131 -0.72 3.78 -16.47
C THR A 131 -2.15 4.00 -15.98
N ILE A 132 -2.38 4.03 -14.66
CA ILE A 132 -3.70 4.31 -14.09
C ILE A 132 -4.18 5.71 -14.47
N SER A 133 -3.31 6.71 -14.41
CA SER A 133 -3.65 8.10 -14.73
C SER A 133 -4.02 8.25 -16.22
N VAL A 134 -3.28 7.57 -17.11
CA VAL A 134 -3.61 7.51 -18.54
C VAL A 134 -4.91 6.76 -18.78
N GLU A 135 -5.16 5.67 -18.05
CA GLU A 135 -6.38 4.88 -18.21
C GLU A 135 -7.63 5.72 -17.87
N VAL A 136 -7.57 6.42 -16.75
CA VAL A 136 -8.66 7.23 -16.20
C VAL A 136 -8.78 8.58 -16.91
N GLN A 137 -7.74 9.03 -17.62
CA GLN A 137 -7.61 10.41 -18.14
C GLN A 137 -7.77 11.49 -17.05
N GLY A 138 -7.40 11.13 -15.82
CA GLY A 138 -7.56 11.96 -14.63
C GLY A 138 -6.26 12.04 -13.84
N VAL A 139 -6.10 13.12 -13.09
CA VAL A 139 -4.90 13.40 -12.31
C VAL A 139 -5.19 13.32 -10.81
N PHE A 140 -6.46 13.33 -10.41
CA PHE A 140 -6.87 13.18 -9.02
C PHE A 140 -7.27 11.74 -8.70
N LEU A 141 -7.08 11.35 -7.43
CA LEU A 141 -7.46 10.02 -6.97
C LEU A 141 -8.99 9.82 -6.98
N SER A 142 -9.74 10.90 -6.85
CA SER A 142 -11.20 10.92 -7.03
C SER A 142 -11.60 10.50 -8.44
N ASP A 143 -10.89 10.98 -9.47
CA ASP A 143 -11.17 10.64 -10.87
C ASP A 143 -11.01 9.13 -11.08
N VAL A 144 -10.00 8.55 -10.43
CA VAL A 144 -9.75 7.09 -10.46
C VAL A 144 -10.93 6.32 -9.86
N LEU A 145 -11.44 6.78 -8.71
CA LEU A 145 -12.59 6.14 -8.07
C LEU A 145 -13.87 6.29 -8.88
N LEU A 146 -14.14 7.48 -9.41
CA LEU A 146 -15.31 7.74 -10.25
C LEU A 146 -15.29 6.84 -11.49
N PHE A 147 -14.18 6.81 -12.22
CA PHE A 147 -14.03 5.95 -13.39
C PHE A 147 -14.22 4.47 -13.06
N GLN A 148 -13.69 4.01 -11.93
CA GLN A 148 -13.82 2.62 -11.50
C GLN A 148 -15.23 2.23 -11.08
N ASN A 149 -16.02 3.21 -10.62
CA ASN A 149 -17.38 3.01 -10.15
C ASN A 149 -18.42 3.12 -11.29
N GLU A 150 -18.03 3.65 -12.46
CA GLU A 150 -18.86 3.55 -13.66
C GLU A 150 -19.13 2.08 -14.03
N LEU A 151 -20.36 1.79 -14.46
CA LEU A 151 -20.74 0.48 -14.95
C LEU A 151 -20.49 0.35 -16.45
N SER A 152 -19.82 -0.73 -16.84
CA SER A 152 -19.80 -1.24 -18.22
C SER A 152 -20.50 -2.60 -18.25
N PHE A 153 -21.63 -2.70 -18.95
CA PHE A 153 -22.43 -3.93 -19.04
C PHE A 153 -22.84 -4.51 -17.67
N GLY A 154 -23.12 -3.64 -16.70
CA GLY A 154 -23.52 -4.04 -15.33
C GLY A 154 -22.37 -4.48 -14.42
N LEU A 155 -21.11 -4.41 -14.87
CA LEU A 155 -19.92 -4.64 -14.06
C LEU A 155 -19.12 -3.34 -13.88
N PRO A 156 -18.56 -3.09 -12.69
CA PRO A 156 -17.76 -1.90 -12.44
C PRO A 156 -16.43 -1.99 -13.19
N LYS A 157 -15.98 -0.86 -13.74
CA LYS A 157 -14.72 -0.73 -14.49
C LYS A 157 -13.49 -0.71 -13.58
N TRP A 158 -13.41 -1.65 -12.64
CA TRP A 158 -12.27 -1.73 -11.74
C TRP A 158 -10.96 -1.92 -12.52
N ASN A 159 -9.96 -1.10 -12.20
CA ASN A 159 -8.67 -1.16 -12.90
C ASN A 159 -8.02 -2.54 -12.76
N ILE A 160 -8.36 -3.33 -11.74
CA ILE A 160 -7.86 -4.70 -11.61
C ILE A 160 -8.17 -5.57 -12.84
N VAL A 161 -9.30 -5.36 -13.52
CA VAL A 161 -9.74 -6.18 -14.65
C VAL A 161 -8.82 -5.96 -15.84
N LEU A 162 -8.56 -4.69 -16.18
CA LEU A 162 -7.71 -4.31 -17.30
C LEU A 162 -6.21 -4.40 -16.95
N LEU A 163 -5.84 -3.96 -15.74
CA LEU A 163 -4.47 -3.81 -15.29
C LEU A 163 -4.04 -4.95 -14.36
N MET A 164 -4.63 -6.15 -14.49
CA MET A 164 -4.29 -7.33 -13.68
C MET A 164 -2.78 -7.63 -13.63
N PRO A 165 -2.02 -7.57 -14.75
CA PRO A 165 -0.57 -7.80 -14.71
C PRO A 165 0.16 -6.77 -13.85
N LEU A 166 -0.28 -5.51 -13.88
CA LEU A 166 0.30 -4.43 -13.07
C LEU A 166 -0.04 -4.59 -11.60
N TYR A 167 -1.28 -4.98 -11.29
CA TYR A 167 -1.67 -5.32 -9.92
C TYR A 167 -0.85 -6.48 -9.35
N TYR A 168 -0.60 -7.53 -10.14
CA TYR A 168 0.28 -8.62 -9.72
C TYR A 168 1.67 -8.10 -9.37
N VAL A 169 2.24 -7.29 -10.25
CA VAL A 169 3.56 -6.69 -10.06
C VAL A 169 3.61 -5.77 -8.82
N TRP A 170 2.59 -4.94 -8.61
CA TRP A 170 2.43 -4.08 -7.44
C TRP A 170 2.50 -4.87 -6.13
N ASN A 171 1.68 -5.92 -5.99
CA ASN A 171 1.62 -6.70 -4.76
C ASN A 171 2.84 -7.59 -4.55
N ALA A 172 3.37 -8.16 -5.62
CA ALA A 172 4.51 -9.06 -5.53
C ALA A 172 5.78 -8.32 -5.07
N SER A 173 5.96 -7.07 -5.50
CA SER A 173 7.12 -6.24 -5.12
C SER A 173 7.16 -5.97 -3.62
N ARG A 174 6.02 -5.60 -3.04
CA ARG A 174 5.85 -5.46 -1.58
C ARG A 174 6.22 -6.73 -0.80
N VAL A 175 5.78 -7.90 -1.26
CA VAL A 175 6.04 -9.15 -0.53
C VAL A 175 7.51 -9.54 -0.57
N ASP A 176 8.14 -9.33 -1.73
CA ASP A 176 9.53 -9.67 -1.98
C ASP A 176 10.49 -8.80 -1.15
N THR A 177 10.23 -7.49 -1.01
CA THR A 177 11.06 -6.59 -0.18
C THR A 177 11.01 -6.92 1.29
N GLN A 178 9.84 -7.23 1.84
CA GLN A 178 9.71 -7.54 3.26
C GLN A 178 10.37 -8.88 3.66
N ARG A 179 10.74 -9.73 2.69
CA ARG A 179 11.30 -11.07 2.94
C ARG A 179 12.78 -11.18 2.69
N SER A 180 13.30 -10.41 1.75
CA SER A 180 14.73 -10.42 1.41
C SER A 180 15.60 -9.79 2.50
N LEU A 181 14.99 -9.13 3.48
CA LEU A 181 15.67 -8.40 4.54
C LEU A 181 15.64 -9.19 5.87
N PRO A 182 16.74 -9.86 6.25
CA PRO A 182 16.75 -10.70 7.43
C PRO A 182 16.69 -9.85 8.71
N LEU A 183 15.56 -9.92 9.42
CA LEU A 183 15.39 -9.48 10.82
C LEU A 183 16.43 -10.09 11.78
N ARG A 184 17.15 -11.14 11.34
CA ARG A 184 18.24 -11.80 12.07
C ARG A 184 19.47 -10.89 12.25
N ASN A 185 19.65 -9.88 11.40
CA ASN A 185 20.79 -8.95 11.49
C ASN A 185 20.57 -7.84 12.52
N LEU A 186 19.37 -7.75 13.11
CA LEU A 186 19.07 -6.79 14.17
C LEU A 186 19.48 -7.39 15.52
N HIS A 187 20.32 -6.66 16.27
CA HIS A 187 20.88 -7.15 17.52
C HIS A 187 19.92 -6.97 18.71
N SER A 188 19.16 -5.87 18.76
CA SER A 188 18.24 -5.59 19.87
C SER A 188 16.81 -6.09 19.62
N GLU A 189 16.11 -6.46 20.70
CA GLU A 189 14.67 -6.77 20.66
C GLU A 189 13.84 -5.55 20.25
N VAL A 190 14.28 -4.35 20.65
CA VAL A 190 13.67 -3.06 20.32
C VAL A 190 13.71 -2.81 18.80
N ASP A 191 14.86 -3.05 18.16
CA ASP A 191 15.01 -2.90 16.71
C ASP A 191 14.11 -3.87 15.95
N LYS A 192 14.07 -5.13 16.39
CA LYS A 192 13.20 -6.15 15.79
C LYS A 192 11.73 -5.75 15.89
N PHE A 193 11.32 -5.19 17.03
CA PHE A 193 9.95 -4.71 17.21
C PHE A 193 9.63 -3.53 16.28
N GLN A 194 10.48 -2.49 16.26
CA GLN A 194 10.28 -1.31 15.42
C GLN A 194 10.25 -1.67 13.92
N MET A 195 11.13 -2.56 13.47
CA MET A 195 11.15 -3.03 12.08
C MET A 195 9.92 -3.84 11.70
N ARG A 196 9.42 -4.70 12.60
CA ARG A 196 8.14 -5.41 12.38
C ARG A 196 6.99 -4.43 12.30
N LEU A 197 6.91 -3.46 13.22
CA LEU A 197 5.87 -2.44 13.21
C LEU A 197 5.88 -1.69 11.87
N LEU A 198 7.06 -1.22 11.43
CA LEU A 198 7.22 -0.54 10.14
C LEU A 198 6.74 -1.42 8.97
N TYR A 199 7.16 -2.68 8.91
CA TYR A 199 6.73 -3.60 7.85
C TYR A 199 5.22 -3.83 7.85
N THR A 200 4.60 -3.96 9.02
CA THR A 200 3.17 -4.16 9.16
C THR A 200 2.39 -2.92 8.73
N VAL A 201 2.78 -1.74 9.21
CA VAL A 201 2.11 -0.47 8.85
C VAL A 201 2.28 -0.18 7.36
N ARG A 202 3.48 -0.36 6.78
CA ARG A 202 3.69 -0.25 5.33
C ARG A 202 2.87 -1.24 4.54
N SER A 203 2.78 -2.47 5.04
CA SER A 203 1.93 -3.52 4.45
C SER A 203 0.46 -3.09 4.36
N VAL A 204 -0.06 -2.50 5.43
CA VAL A 204 -1.44 -1.99 5.47
C VAL A 204 -1.63 -0.79 4.55
N ALA A 205 -0.70 0.17 4.54
CA ALA A 205 -0.76 1.34 3.64
C ALA A 205 -0.81 0.93 2.15
N TRP A 206 -0.01 -0.07 1.77
CA TRP A 206 -0.03 -0.61 0.41
C TRP A 206 -1.34 -1.34 0.10
N LEU A 207 -1.95 -2.06 1.05
CA LEU A 207 -3.26 -2.69 0.86
C LEU A 207 -4.38 -1.67 0.70
N SER A 208 -4.39 -0.62 1.53
CA SER A 208 -5.41 0.41 1.46
C SER A 208 -5.31 1.20 0.15
N LEU A 209 -4.09 1.49 -0.32
CA LEU A 209 -3.87 2.02 -1.68
C LEU A 209 -4.33 1.04 -2.76
N SER A 210 -4.10 -0.26 -2.62
CA SER A 210 -4.60 -1.25 -3.59
C SER A 210 -6.13 -1.22 -3.72
N VAL A 211 -6.85 -1.11 -2.60
CA VAL A 211 -8.33 -1.02 -2.61
C VAL A 211 -8.80 0.18 -3.44
N VAL A 212 -8.14 1.34 -3.27
CA VAL A 212 -8.49 2.59 -3.97
C VAL A 212 -8.04 2.57 -5.43
N LEU A 213 -6.81 2.13 -5.72
CA LEU A 213 -6.23 2.22 -7.05
C LEU A 213 -6.72 1.14 -8.02
N PHE A 214 -7.15 -0.02 -7.50
CA PHE A 214 -7.49 -1.18 -8.34
C PHE A 214 -8.93 -1.70 -8.17
N PHE A 215 -9.61 -1.41 -7.06
CA PHE A 215 -10.90 -2.04 -6.71
C PHE A 215 -12.05 -1.05 -6.43
N GLY A 216 -11.92 0.22 -6.83
CA GLY A 216 -13.01 1.20 -6.73
C GLY A 216 -13.31 1.69 -5.32
N GLY A 217 -12.39 1.51 -4.36
CA GLY A 217 -12.63 1.99 -2.99
C GLY A 217 -13.83 1.31 -2.33
N ALA A 218 -14.65 2.10 -1.66
CA ALA A 218 -15.92 1.69 -1.06
C ALA A 218 -17.08 1.64 -2.05
N GLY A 219 -16.86 2.10 -3.29
CA GLY A 219 -17.86 2.24 -4.32
C GLY A 219 -18.76 1.02 -4.40
N VAL A 220 -20.04 1.28 -4.17
CA VAL A 220 -21.12 0.33 -4.29
C VAL A 220 -21.91 0.75 -5.52
N PHE A 221 -21.77 -0.06 -6.55
CA PHE A 221 -22.48 -0.07 -7.82
C PHE A 221 -23.79 0.77 -7.90
N GLU A 222 -24.05 1.36 -9.07
CA GLU A 222 -25.40 1.81 -9.49
C GLU A 222 -26.46 0.66 -9.46
N LEU A 223 -26.04 -0.61 -9.25
CA LEU A 223 -26.94 -1.75 -8.98
C LEU A 223 -27.85 -1.53 -7.77
N PHE A 224 -27.42 -0.72 -6.79
CA PHE A 224 -28.19 -0.46 -5.57
C PHE A 224 -28.91 0.89 -5.57
N ASP A 225 -28.70 1.75 -6.59
CA ASP A 225 -29.49 2.96 -6.78
C ASP A 225 -30.98 2.64 -6.97
N GLY A 226 -31.28 1.47 -7.57
CA GLY A 226 -32.65 0.96 -7.71
C GLY A 226 -33.31 0.50 -6.40
N LEU A 227 -32.57 0.37 -5.30
CA LEU A 227 -33.07 -0.14 -4.02
C LEU A 227 -33.46 0.97 -3.02
N ASN A 228 -33.35 2.24 -3.42
CA ASN A 228 -33.86 3.40 -2.66
C ASN A 228 -33.41 3.39 -1.19
N PHE A 229 -32.13 3.11 -0.95
CA PHE A 229 -31.55 3.15 0.39
C PHE A 229 -31.52 4.58 0.92
N ASN A 230 -31.77 4.75 2.22
CA ASN A 230 -31.48 6.02 2.88
C ASN A 230 -29.96 6.24 2.94
N GLU A 231 -29.52 7.49 2.92
CA GLU A 231 -28.08 7.88 2.95
C GLU A 231 -27.29 7.17 4.07
N PHE A 232 -27.91 6.99 5.25
CA PHE A 232 -27.31 6.28 6.38
C PHE A 232 -26.96 4.82 6.06
N THR A 233 -27.89 4.10 5.44
CA THR A 233 -27.71 2.69 5.09
C THR A 233 -26.69 2.52 3.96
N LEU A 234 -26.64 3.48 3.03
CA LEU A 234 -25.65 3.51 1.95
C LEU A 234 -24.22 3.67 2.51
N SER A 235 -24.01 4.68 3.35
CA SER A 235 -22.70 4.96 3.95
C SER A 235 -22.18 3.80 4.82
N LEU A 236 -23.07 3.14 5.57
CA LEU A 236 -22.70 1.96 6.36
C LEU A 236 -22.31 0.78 5.46
N PHE A 237 -23.00 0.61 4.33
CA PHE A 237 -22.72 -0.45 3.37
C PHE A 237 -21.40 -0.23 2.61
N GLU A 238 -21.11 1.00 2.20
CA GLU A 238 -19.81 1.41 1.62
C GLU A 238 -18.63 1.01 2.51
N VAL A 239 -18.73 1.29 3.81
CA VAL A 239 -17.71 0.92 4.79
C VAL A 239 -17.54 -0.59 4.87
N ILE A 240 -18.63 -1.34 4.93
CA ILE A 240 -18.59 -2.81 4.93
C ILE A 240 -17.88 -3.32 3.66
N VAL A 241 -18.23 -2.78 2.50
CA VAL A 241 -17.64 -3.19 1.21
C VAL A 241 -16.15 -2.89 1.17
N TYR A 242 -15.72 -1.69 1.61
CA TYR A 242 -14.32 -1.34 1.71
C TYR A 242 -13.55 -2.32 2.61
N VAL A 243 -14.09 -2.60 3.81
CA VAL A 243 -13.46 -3.52 4.77
C VAL A 243 -13.38 -4.94 4.22
N ILE A 244 -14.44 -5.44 3.55
CA ILE A 244 -14.43 -6.76 2.91
C ILE A 244 -13.32 -6.84 1.85
N LYS A 245 -13.24 -5.84 0.94
CA LYS A 245 -12.16 -5.77 -0.07
C LYS A 245 -10.79 -5.79 0.60
N PHE A 246 -10.58 -4.98 1.64
CA PHE A 246 -9.34 -4.94 2.39
C PHE A 246 -8.97 -6.31 3.02
N ILE A 247 -9.92 -6.98 3.67
CA ILE A 247 -9.71 -8.29 4.29
C ILE A 247 -9.34 -9.34 3.24
N ILE A 248 -10.07 -9.40 2.12
CA ILE A 248 -9.79 -10.33 1.03
C ILE A 248 -8.37 -10.12 0.50
N LEU A 249 -7.96 -8.88 0.24
CA LEU A 249 -6.62 -8.56 -0.23
C LEU A 249 -5.54 -8.94 0.79
N SER A 250 -5.79 -8.71 2.08
CA SER A 250 -4.90 -9.13 3.16
C SER A 250 -4.69 -10.65 3.18
N LEU A 251 -5.77 -11.42 3.01
CA LEU A 251 -5.71 -12.88 2.91
C LEU A 251 -4.93 -13.34 1.67
N LEU A 252 -5.18 -12.74 0.51
CA LEU A 252 -4.46 -13.04 -0.73
C LEU A 252 -2.95 -12.79 -0.60
N VAL A 253 -2.56 -11.69 0.04
CA VAL A 253 -1.14 -11.39 0.29
C VAL A 253 -0.52 -12.41 1.26
N LYS A 254 -1.26 -12.81 2.31
CA LYS A 254 -0.82 -13.84 3.25
C LYS A 254 -0.63 -15.19 2.55
N MET A 255 -1.54 -15.56 1.66
CA MET A 255 -1.43 -16.76 0.83
C MET A 255 -0.24 -16.67 -0.12
N TYR A 256 -0.10 -15.57 -0.87
CA TYR A 256 1.03 -15.35 -1.78
C TYR A 256 2.36 -15.46 -1.06
N ARG A 257 2.47 -14.87 0.15
CA ARG A 257 3.61 -15.09 1.03
C ARG A 257 3.83 -16.59 1.21
N ARG A 258 2.87 -17.37 1.70
CA ARG A 258 3.08 -18.80 1.97
C ARG A 258 3.56 -19.58 0.74
N PHE A 259 3.10 -19.25 -0.46
CA PHE A 259 3.47 -19.95 -1.69
C PHE A 259 4.85 -19.58 -2.23
N VAL A 260 5.26 -18.32 -2.12
CA VAL A 260 6.56 -17.88 -2.64
C VAL A 260 7.63 -18.09 -1.58
N GLY A 261 8.69 -18.84 -1.88
CA GLY A 261 9.83 -19.02 -0.95
C GLY A 261 10.71 -17.75 -0.85
N PRO A 262 11.64 -17.69 0.14
CA PRO A 262 12.68 -16.65 0.15
C PRO A 262 13.58 -16.79 -1.09
N LYS A 263 13.97 -15.67 -1.70
CA LYS A 263 14.82 -15.62 -2.89
C LYS A 263 16.16 -14.98 -2.57
N LYS A 264 17.20 -15.37 -3.31
CA LYS A 264 18.50 -14.71 -3.23
C LYS A 264 18.44 -13.29 -3.81
N LEU A 265 19.31 -12.40 -3.35
CA LEU A 265 19.34 -11.01 -3.79
C LEU A 265 19.50 -10.87 -5.32
N LEU A 266 20.35 -11.70 -5.94
CA LEU A 266 20.56 -11.71 -7.39
C LEU A 266 19.32 -12.14 -8.18
N GLU A 267 18.62 -13.18 -7.68
CA GLU A 267 17.36 -13.64 -8.27
C GLU A 267 16.28 -12.56 -8.15
N LEU A 268 16.28 -11.84 -7.02
CA LEU A 268 15.39 -10.71 -6.79
C LEU A 268 15.67 -9.58 -7.78
N GLU A 269 16.93 -9.17 -7.95
CA GLU A 269 17.31 -8.12 -8.91
C GLU A 269 16.84 -8.45 -10.33
N ASN A 270 17.09 -9.68 -10.80
CA ASN A 270 16.66 -10.14 -12.13
C ASN A 270 15.14 -10.12 -12.28
N LEU A 271 14.42 -10.51 -11.25
CA LEU A 271 12.97 -10.52 -11.24
C LEU A 271 12.38 -9.11 -11.23
N TYR A 272 12.98 -8.17 -10.48
CA TYR A 272 12.61 -6.75 -10.53
C TYR A 272 12.83 -6.17 -11.92
N ARG A 273 13.96 -6.45 -12.59
CA ARG A 273 14.18 -6.02 -13.98
C ARG A 273 13.08 -6.49 -14.93
N ARG A 274 12.68 -7.76 -14.83
CA ARG A 274 11.60 -8.34 -15.65
C ARG A 274 10.25 -7.70 -15.36
N ARG A 275 9.93 -7.45 -14.08
CA ARG A 275 8.68 -6.79 -13.68
C ARG A 275 8.61 -5.33 -14.11
N THR A 276 9.72 -4.60 -14.00
CA THR A 276 9.82 -3.23 -14.51
C THR A 276 9.61 -3.18 -16.01
N LEU A 277 10.21 -4.11 -16.77
CA LEU A 277 9.99 -4.20 -18.21
C LEU A 277 8.52 -4.51 -18.54
N LEU A 278 7.87 -5.40 -17.79
CA LEU A 278 6.43 -5.66 -17.92
C LEU A 278 5.61 -4.38 -17.65
N ALA A 279 5.95 -3.62 -16.62
CA ALA A 279 5.25 -2.37 -16.30
C ALA A 279 5.39 -1.33 -17.41
N ILE A 280 6.57 -1.20 -18.01
CA ILE A 280 6.83 -0.31 -19.15
C ILE A 280 6.02 -0.76 -20.38
N ILE A 281 6.04 -2.05 -20.71
CA ILE A 281 5.27 -2.57 -21.85
C ILE A 281 3.77 -2.34 -21.65
N ALA A 282 3.25 -2.66 -20.47
CA ALA A 282 1.84 -2.44 -20.15
C ALA A 282 1.46 -0.96 -20.28
N PHE A 283 2.30 -0.04 -19.80
CA PHE A 283 2.09 1.39 -20.00
C PHE A 283 2.02 1.76 -21.48
N LEU A 284 2.97 1.31 -22.31
CA LEU A 284 2.97 1.59 -23.74
C LEU A 284 1.73 1.04 -24.45
N ILE A 285 1.27 -0.16 -24.08
CA ILE A 285 0.05 -0.77 -24.62
C ILE A 285 -1.17 0.07 -24.27
N ILE A 286 -1.32 0.49 -23.01
CA ILE A 286 -2.45 1.30 -22.56
C ILE A 286 -2.44 2.68 -23.22
N CYS A 287 -1.27 3.32 -23.32
CA CYS A 287 -1.12 4.57 -24.06
C CYS A 287 -1.51 4.41 -25.53
N GLY A 288 -1.02 3.36 -26.20
CA GLY A 288 -1.35 3.08 -27.60
C GLY A 288 -2.85 2.81 -27.80
N TYR A 289 -3.45 2.03 -26.90
CA TYR A 289 -4.90 1.78 -26.89
C TYR A 289 -5.69 3.08 -26.74
N LYS A 290 -5.37 3.90 -25.73
CA LYS A 290 -6.07 5.16 -25.49
C LYS A 290 -5.96 6.13 -26.65
N VAL A 291 -4.79 6.25 -27.27
CA VAL A 291 -4.60 7.06 -28.48
C VAL A 291 -5.42 6.53 -29.66
N ALA A 292 -5.53 5.21 -29.82
CA ALA A 292 -6.30 4.61 -30.91
C ALA A 292 -7.82 4.70 -30.71
N THR A 293 -8.28 4.86 -29.47
CA THR A 293 -9.71 4.99 -29.12
C THR A 293 -10.18 6.43 -28.93
N LEU A 294 -9.26 7.40 -28.95
CA LEU A 294 -9.54 8.84 -29.01
C LEU A 294 -9.90 9.25 -30.45
#